data_AF-A0A979FLN6-F1
#
_entry.id   AF-A0A979FLN6-F1
#
_cell.length_a   1.000
_cell.length_b   1.000
_cell.length_c   1.000
_cell.angle_alpha   90.00
_cell.angle_beta   90.00
_cell.angle_gamma   90.00
#
_symmetry.space_group_name_H-M   'P 1'
#
loop_
_entity.id
_entity.type
_entity.pdbx_description
1 polymer ?
#
loop_
_entity_poly.entity_id
_entity_poly.type
_entity_poly.pdbx_seq_one_letter_code
_entity_poly.pdbx_strand_id
1 'polypeptide(L)'
;MRHKIVSVIIAATMLVVILRKLANIALRVQGSATDEAWTSNHGHLDARRGPPFVLIICNDGKNDRVGVTSMTKFEAQLRQTKVLIKSALTLSHYPIRFIILGDDDTILPTIEAHVSKWPDRIRDRLTLNYRPVFIPDDWNLVNLYEKCSTARLFLPWALPDLDSIVYIDTDHVFMRPPEHLTQHFENFDDRQVFGMAPSHGYYHSSNVEVIHASQ
;
A
#
# COMPACT_ATOMS: atom_id res chain seq x y z
N MET A 1 -22.27 -60.13 -9.33
CA MET A 1 -21.35 -59.95 -8.17
C MET A 1 -20.14 -59.03 -8.43
N ARG A 2 -19.94 -58.44 -9.61
CA ARG A 2 -18.76 -57.57 -9.90
C ARG A 2 -18.93 -56.07 -9.56
N HIS A 3 -20.16 -55.55 -9.42
CA HIS A 3 -20.36 -54.11 -9.13
C HIS A 3 -20.12 -53.72 -7.67
N LYS A 4 -20.33 -54.62 -6.70
CA LYS A 4 -20.09 -54.33 -5.28
C LYS A 4 -18.59 -54.20 -4.96
N ILE A 5 -17.74 -54.99 -5.62
CA ILE A 5 -16.28 -54.99 -5.41
C ILE A 5 -15.66 -53.68 -5.92
N VAL A 6 -16.08 -53.19 -7.09
CA VAL A 6 -15.59 -51.91 -7.65
C VAL A 6 -15.99 -50.73 -6.77
N SER A 7 -17.20 -50.72 -6.21
CA SER A 7 -17.67 -49.64 -5.33
C SER A 7 -16.92 -49.62 -3.98
N VAL A 8 -16.61 -50.79 -3.42
CA VAL A 8 -15.79 -50.89 -2.19
C VAL A 8 -14.35 -50.45 -2.44
N ILE A 9 -13.76 -50.78 -3.60
CA ILE A 9 -12.41 -50.35 -3.97
C ILE A 9 -12.36 -48.82 -4.14
N ILE A 10 -13.35 -48.21 -4.81
CA ILE A 10 -13.42 -46.75 -4.99
C ILE A 10 -13.61 -46.04 -3.64
N ALA A 11 -14.45 -46.56 -2.75
CA ALA A 11 -14.64 -45.98 -1.42
C ALA A 11 -13.36 -46.07 -0.57
N ALA A 12 -12.65 -47.19 -0.62
CA ALA A 12 -11.39 -47.38 0.09
C ALA A 12 -10.27 -46.48 -0.43
N THR A 13 -10.15 -46.29 -1.76
CA THR A 13 -9.13 -45.40 -2.34
C THR A 13 -9.44 -43.94 -2.03
N MET A 14 -10.70 -43.52 -2.07
CA MET A 14 -11.11 -42.17 -1.67
C MET A 14 -10.85 -41.90 -0.19
N LEU A 15 -11.14 -42.86 0.70
CA LEU A 15 -10.87 -42.72 2.13
C LEU A 15 -9.36 -42.59 2.41
N VAL A 16 -8.51 -43.38 1.74
CA VAL A 16 -7.05 -43.28 1.87
C VAL A 16 -6.51 -41.95 1.35
N VAL A 17 -7.07 -41.41 0.25
CA VAL A 17 -6.69 -40.09 -0.28
C VAL A 17 -7.13 -38.96 0.65
N ILE A 18 -8.33 -39.06 1.24
CA ILE A 18 -8.83 -38.09 2.23
C ILE A 18 -7.98 -38.15 3.50
N LEU A 19 -7.67 -39.34 4.01
CA LEU A 19 -6.80 -39.50 5.19
C LEU A 19 -5.37 -39.02 4.93
N ARG A 20 -4.82 -39.22 3.72
CA ARG A 20 -3.52 -38.65 3.32
C ARG A 20 -3.57 -37.13 3.18
N LYS A 21 -4.66 -36.54 2.66
CA LYS A 21 -4.85 -35.09 2.63
C LYS A 21 -4.96 -34.51 4.04
N LEU A 22 -5.71 -35.16 4.93
CA LEU A 22 -5.84 -34.74 6.33
C LEU A 22 -4.52 -34.89 7.09
N ALA A 23 -3.76 -35.96 6.86
CA ALA A 23 -2.42 -36.13 7.43
C ALA A 23 -1.42 -35.09 6.90
N ASN A 24 -1.48 -34.73 5.61
CA ASN A 24 -0.66 -33.65 5.04
C ASN A 24 -1.08 -32.26 5.55
N ILE A 25 -2.37 -32.04 5.85
CA ILE A 25 -2.84 -30.82 6.53
C ILE A 25 -2.33 -30.79 7.97
N ALA A 26 -2.43 -31.91 8.72
CA ALA A 26 -1.92 -32.02 10.08
C ALA A 26 -0.40 -31.82 10.17
N LEU A 27 0.37 -32.37 9.21
CA LEU A 27 1.82 -32.16 9.12
C LEU A 27 2.20 -30.73 8.66
N ARG A 28 1.33 -30.02 7.95
CA ARG A 28 1.51 -28.59 7.62
C ARG A 28 1.18 -27.66 8.79
N VAL A 29 0.37 -28.11 9.73
CA VAL A 29 -0.02 -27.32 10.93
C VAL A 29 1.07 -27.37 12.02
N GLN A 30 2.01 -28.33 11.96
CA GLN A 30 3.08 -28.46 12.97
C GLN A 30 4.37 -27.68 12.66
N GLY A 31 4.41 -26.96 11.53
CA GLY A 31 5.51 -26.06 11.18
C GLY A 31 5.07 -24.60 11.17
N SER A 32 5.27 -23.91 12.30
CA SER A 32 5.29 -22.44 12.41
C SER A 32 4.01 -21.69 11.98
N ALA A 33 2.98 -21.76 12.81
CA ALA A 33 1.99 -20.69 12.91
C ALA A 33 1.61 -20.53 14.39
N THR A 34 2.14 -19.50 15.03
CA THR A 34 1.48 -18.92 16.19
C THR A 34 0.12 -18.42 15.71
N ASP A 35 -0.95 -19.11 16.14
CA ASP A 35 -2.33 -18.64 16.03
C ASP A 35 -2.47 -17.32 16.81
N GLU A 36 -2.18 -16.19 16.15
CA GLU A 36 -2.81 -14.93 16.53
C GLU A 36 -4.21 -14.95 15.95
N ALA A 37 -5.18 -15.03 16.85
CA ALA A 37 -6.58 -14.94 16.55
C ALA A 37 -6.87 -13.69 15.70
N TRP A 38 -7.39 -13.90 14.49
CA TRP A 38 -8.08 -12.89 13.68
C TRP A 38 -9.32 -12.41 14.44
N THR A 39 -9.09 -11.58 15.44
CA THR A 39 -10.13 -10.93 16.22
C THR A 39 -10.52 -9.65 15.50
N SER A 40 -11.83 -9.41 15.45
CA SER A 40 -12.56 -8.23 14.96
C SER A 40 -12.13 -6.87 15.55
N ASN A 41 -10.97 -6.81 16.22
CA ASN A 41 -10.38 -5.60 16.78
C ASN A 41 -9.62 -4.74 15.75
N HIS A 42 -9.19 -5.31 14.61
CA HIS A 42 -8.42 -4.55 13.62
C HIS A 42 -9.27 -3.48 12.92
N GLY A 43 -10.53 -3.80 12.56
CA GLY A 43 -11.45 -2.82 11.97
C GLY A 43 -11.80 -1.67 12.91
N HIS A 44 -11.85 -1.90 14.24
CA HIS A 44 -12.14 -0.83 15.20
C HIS A 44 -10.92 0.05 15.54
N LEU A 45 -9.70 -0.48 15.42
CA LEU A 45 -8.45 0.27 15.65
C LEU A 45 -8.06 1.13 14.43
N ASP A 46 -8.32 0.68 13.20
CA ASP A 46 -8.06 1.47 11.98
C ASP A 46 -9.07 2.62 11.81
N ALA A 47 -10.33 2.45 12.25
CA ALA A 47 -11.35 3.49 12.20
C ALA A 47 -10.98 4.76 13.00
N ARG A 48 -10.07 4.69 13.99
CA ARG A 48 -9.61 5.86 14.76
C ARG A 48 -8.38 6.56 14.16
N ARG A 49 -7.71 5.95 13.18
CA ARG A 49 -6.39 6.41 12.69
C ARG A 49 -6.44 7.12 11.33
N GLY A 50 -7.63 7.25 10.74
CA GLY A 50 -7.79 7.79 9.40
C GLY A 50 -7.21 6.86 8.32
N PRO A 51 -7.62 7.02 7.05
CA PRO A 51 -7.04 6.29 5.93
C PRO A 51 -5.51 6.44 5.86
N PRO A 52 -4.75 5.36 5.60
CA PRO A 52 -3.31 5.47 5.39
C PRO A 52 -2.98 6.19 4.07
N PHE A 53 -1.82 6.81 4.04
CA PHE A 53 -1.25 7.39 2.82
C PHE A 53 -0.48 6.32 2.07
N VAL A 54 -0.74 6.18 0.76
CA VAL A 54 -0.09 5.20 -0.10
C VAL A 54 0.93 5.90 -1.00
N LEU A 55 2.15 5.39 -0.97
CA LEU A 55 3.27 5.81 -1.82
C LEU A 55 3.66 4.66 -2.73
N ILE A 56 4.02 4.95 -3.98
CA ILE A 56 4.63 3.98 -4.89
C ILE A 56 6.06 4.46 -5.19
N ILE A 57 7.05 3.61 -4.90
CA ILE A 57 8.48 3.91 -5.09
C ILE A 57 9.10 2.74 -5.83
N CYS A 58 9.83 3.01 -6.91
CA CYS A 58 10.39 1.93 -7.69
C CYS A 58 11.81 2.13 -8.15
N ASN A 59 12.53 1.02 -8.12
CA ASN A 59 13.87 0.91 -8.64
C ASN A 59 13.81 0.24 -10.01
N ASP A 60 13.91 1.05 -11.06
CA ASP A 60 13.97 0.54 -12.43
C ASP A 60 15.32 -0.14 -12.77
N GLY A 61 16.25 -0.20 -11.80
CA GLY A 61 17.59 -0.76 -11.96
C GLY A 61 18.46 0.04 -12.93
N LYS A 62 17.96 1.17 -13.44
CA LYS A 62 18.68 2.00 -14.40
C LYS A 62 19.55 2.99 -13.65
N ASN A 63 20.84 2.90 -13.93
CA ASN A 63 21.79 3.92 -13.54
C ASN A 63 21.81 5.03 -14.61
N ASP A 64 20.67 5.71 -14.81
CA ASP A 64 20.52 6.83 -15.74
C ASP A 64 21.17 8.10 -15.16
N ARG A 65 22.46 8.02 -14.85
CA ARG A 65 23.27 9.15 -14.38
C ARG A 65 23.66 10.01 -15.58
N VAL A 66 22.87 11.04 -15.87
CA VAL A 66 23.23 12.05 -16.87
C VAL A 66 24.20 13.06 -16.26
N GLY A 67 25.49 12.73 -16.25
CA GLY A 67 26.56 13.57 -15.72
C GLY A 67 27.06 13.17 -14.32
N VAL A 68 28.26 13.63 -13.97
CA VAL A 68 29.03 13.24 -12.76
C VAL A 68 28.33 13.62 -11.44
N THR A 69 27.25 14.43 -11.49
CA THR A 69 26.49 14.94 -10.34
C THR A 69 24.99 14.59 -10.37
N SER A 70 24.51 13.79 -11.33
CA SER A 70 23.07 13.53 -11.47
C SER A 70 22.61 12.32 -10.66
N MET A 71 21.58 12.52 -9.83
CA MET A 71 20.92 11.46 -9.06
C MET A 71 20.13 10.53 -9.99
N THR A 72 20.07 9.24 -9.68
CA THR A 72 19.17 8.33 -10.38
C THR A 72 17.70 8.68 -10.06
N LYS A 73 16.77 8.22 -10.91
CA LYS A 73 15.33 8.37 -10.65
C LYS A 73 14.93 7.76 -9.31
N PHE A 74 15.48 6.59 -8.99
CA PHE A 74 15.26 5.92 -7.71
C PHE A 74 15.81 6.74 -6.53
N GLU A 75 17.05 7.24 -6.62
CA GLU A 75 17.65 8.11 -5.61
C GLU A 75 16.80 9.38 -5.40
N ALA A 76 16.27 9.96 -6.48
CA ALA A 76 15.40 11.12 -6.44
C ALA A 76 14.08 10.82 -5.73
N GLN A 77 13.39 9.72 -6.09
CA GLN A 77 12.15 9.30 -5.43
C GLN A 77 12.34 9.04 -3.93
N LEU A 78 13.44 8.41 -3.53
CA LEU A 78 13.77 8.20 -2.13
C LEU A 78 13.99 9.52 -1.39
N ARG A 79 14.66 10.49 -2.03
CA ARG A 79 14.85 11.83 -1.45
C ARG A 79 13.52 12.57 -1.31
N GLN A 80 12.69 12.55 -2.35
CA GLN A 80 11.38 13.19 -2.36
C GLN A 80 10.46 12.59 -1.29
N THR A 81 10.39 11.26 -1.20
CA THR A 81 9.65 10.53 -0.16
C THR A 81 10.04 10.95 1.25
N LYS A 82 11.35 11.07 1.53
CA LYS A 82 11.84 11.51 2.84
C LYS A 82 11.35 12.93 3.18
N VAL A 83 11.33 13.83 2.20
CA VAL A 83 10.80 15.19 2.36
C VAL A 83 9.28 15.17 2.55
N LEU A 84 8.55 14.37 1.78
CA LEU A 84 7.11 14.19 1.89
C LEU A 84 6.73 13.73 3.30
N ILE A 85 7.32 12.63 3.78
CA ILE A 85 7.08 12.10 5.14
C ILE A 85 7.42 13.15 6.20
N LYS A 86 8.54 13.86 6.05
CA LYS A 86 8.95 14.92 6.98
C LYS A 86 7.92 16.05 7.05
N SER A 87 7.46 16.54 5.90
CA SER A 87 6.45 17.61 5.83
C SER A 87 5.12 17.17 6.45
N ALA A 88 4.71 15.93 6.20
CA ALA A 88 3.49 15.35 6.77
C ALA A 88 3.56 15.30 8.30
N LEU A 89 4.60 14.70 8.87
CA LEU A 89 4.73 14.57 10.34
C LEU A 89 4.97 15.90 11.05
N THR A 90 5.57 16.88 10.36
CA THR A 90 5.80 18.22 10.93
C THR A 90 4.48 18.98 11.10
N LEU A 91 3.55 18.81 10.15
CA LEU A 91 2.30 19.55 10.11
C LEU A 91 1.11 18.81 10.71
N SER A 92 1.18 17.49 10.84
CA SER A 92 0.06 16.71 11.40
C SER A 92 0.00 16.81 12.92
N HIS A 93 -1.22 16.82 13.43
CA HIS A 93 -1.52 16.69 14.86
C HIS A 93 -1.73 15.24 15.31
N TYR A 94 -1.85 14.29 14.37
CA TYR A 94 -2.18 12.89 14.64
C TYR A 94 -1.08 11.93 14.17
N PRO A 95 -1.07 10.67 14.63
CA PRO A 95 -0.21 9.64 14.05
C PRO A 95 -0.53 9.41 12.57
N ILE A 96 0.50 9.22 11.74
CA ILE A 96 0.37 8.99 10.30
C ILE A 96 0.89 7.59 9.96
N ARG A 97 0.11 6.89 9.14
CA ARG A 97 0.50 5.60 8.54
C ARG A 97 0.77 5.78 7.06
N PHE A 98 1.96 5.38 6.63
CA PHE A 98 2.31 5.25 5.21
C PHE A 98 2.42 3.78 4.82
N ILE A 99 1.81 3.42 3.70
CA ILE A 99 1.99 2.15 3.03
C ILE A 99 2.80 2.40 1.76
N ILE A 100 3.99 1.82 1.71
CA ILE A 100 4.94 1.96 0.61
C ILE A 100 4.80 0.71 -0.25
N LEU A 101 4.33 0.90 -1.48
CA LEU A 101 4.38 -0.11 -2.51
C LEU A 101 5.69 0.03 -3.28
N GLY A 102 6.50 -1.02 -3.33
CA GLY A 102 7.75 -1.01 -4.09
C GLY A 102 8.13 -2.34 -4.73
N ASP A 103 9.16 -2.30 -5.56
CA ASP A 103 9.72 -3.48 -6.23
C ASP A 103 11.14 -3.84 -5.76
N ASP A 104 11.62 -3.15 -4.72
CA ASP A 104 12.97 -3.28 -4.18
C ASP A 104 12.93 -3.30 -2.63
N ASP A 105 13.49 -4.35 -2.04
CA ASP A 105 13.47 -4.59 -0.59
C ASP A 105 14.34 -3.61 0.21
N THR A 106 15.22 -2.84 -0.44
CA THR A 106 16.05 -1.81 0.19
C THR A 106 15.29 -0.51 0.45
N ILE A 107 14.11 -0.32 -0.15
CA ILE A 107 13.31 0.91 -0.05
C ILE A 107 12.95 1.22 1.41
N LEU A 108 12.29 0.29 2.10
CA LEU A 108 11.83 0.49 3.47
C LEU A 108 13.02 0.70 4.43
N PRO A 109 14.06 -0.15 4.46
CA PRO A 109 15.25 0.07 5.30
C PRO A 109 15.91 1.44 5.05
N THR A 110 15.94 1.89 3.79
CA THR A 110 16.54 3.20 3.44
C THR A 110 15.74 4.37 3.99
N ILE A 111 14.42 4.26 4.06
CA ILE A 111 13.54 5.28 4.64
C ILE A 111 13.63 5.22 6.17
N GLU A 112 13.55 4.03 6.77
CA GLU A 112 13.66 3.83 8.21
C GLU A 112 14.99 4.34 8.77
N ALA A 113 16.12 4.05 8.09
CA ALA A 113 17.43 4.55 8.48
C ALA A 113 17.56 6.09 8.39
N HIS A 114 16.73 6.74 7.57
CA HIS A 114 16.67 8.20 7.54
C HIS A 114 15.81 8.75 8.69
N VAL A 115 14.65 8.15 8.93
CA VAL A 115 13.71 8.56 9.99
C VAL A 115 14.27 8.27 11.38
N SER A 116 15.10 7.25 11.56
CA SER A 116 15.70 6.88 12.85
C SER A 116 16.53 8.01 13.48
N LYS A 117 16.97 8.98 12.66
CA LYS A 117 17.73 10.17 13.08
C LYS A 117 16.84 11.31 13.59
N TRP A 118 15.52 11.19 13.49
CA TRP A 118 14.58 12.22 13.91
C TRP A 118 14.23 12.09 15.40
N PRO A 119 13.77 13.17 16.05
CA PRO A 119 13.37 13.12 17.45
C PRO A 119 12.26 12.09 17.70
N ASP A 120 12.32 11.38 18.84
CA ASP A 120 11.37 10.32 19.22
C ASP A 120 9.91 10.78 19.11
N ARG A 121 9.59 11.98 19.61
CA ARG A 121 8.25 12.60 19.51
C ARG A 121 7.67 12.68 18.08
N ILE A 122 8.53 12.71 17.06
CA ILE A 122 8.11 12.71 15.65
C ILE A 122 8.03 11.27 15.15
N ARG A 123 9.05 10.46 15.44
CA ARG A 123 9.14 9.07 14.98
C ARG A 123 8.02 8.20 15.54
N ASP A 124 7.66 8.37 16.80
CA ASP A 124 6.65 7.54 17.49
C ASP A 124 5.23 7.76 16.93
N ARG A 125 5.04 8.82 16.14
CA ARG A 125 3.80 9.11 15.40
C ARG A 125 3.81 8.57 13.98
N LEU A 126 4.89 7.93 13.53
CA LEU A 126 5.01 7.38 12.18
C LEU A 126 4.87 5.86 12.21
N THR A 127 3.99 5.33 11.35
CA THR A 127 3.97 3.90 10.99
C THR A 127 4.32 3.76 9.51
N LEU A 128 5.29 2.91 9.20
CA LEU A 128 5.67 2.55 7.84
C LEU A 128 5.35 1.07 7.61
N ASN A 129 4.64 0.76 6.53
CA ASN A 129 4.43 -0.61 6.07
C ASN A 129 4.92 -0.72 4.63
N TYR A 130 5.60 -1.81 4.30
CA TYR A 130 6.01 -2.11 2.93
C TYR A 130 5.18 -3.25 2.35
N ARG A 131 4.80 -3.12 1.08
CA ARG A 131 4.21 -4.22 0.30
C ARG A 131 4.81 -4.24 -1.10
N PRO A 132 4.96 -5.42 -1.71
CA PRO A 132 5.41 -5.50 -3.08
C PRO A 132 4.39 -4.85 -4.03
N VAL A 133 4.88 -4.22 -5.10
CA VAL A 133 4.05 -3.75 -6.21
C VAL A 133 3.27 -4.92 -6.80
N PHE A 134 1.95 -4.77 -6.87
CA PHE A 134 1.05 -5.74 -7.47
C PHE A 134 0.63 -5.31 -8.87
N ILE A 135 0.74 -6.23 -9.83
CA ILE A 135 0.13 -6.11 -11.17
C ILE A 135 -0.43 -7.49 -11.54
N PRO A 136 -1.67 -7.58 -12.04
CA PRO A 136 -2.22 -8.83 -12.56
C PRO A 136 -1.42 -9.38 -13.74
N ASP A 137 -1.20 -10.70 -13.78
CA ASP A 137 -0.40 -11.37 -14.81
C ASP A 137 -0.94 -11.17 -16.24
N ASP A 138 -2.26 -11.08 -16.40
CA ASP A 138 -2.93 -10.94 -17.69
C ASP A 138 -2.93 -9.49 -18.23
N TRP A 139 -2.32 -8.53 -17.53
CA TRP A 139 -2.38 -7.12 -17.88
C TRP A 139 -1.17 -6.66 -18.69
N ASN A 140 -1.33 -6.66 -20.02
CA ASN A 140 -0.27 -6.34 -20.98
C ASN A 140 0.11 -4.84 -21.09
N LEU A 141 -0.55 -3.92 -20.37
CA LEU A 141 -0.16 -2.49 -20.38
C LEU A 141 1.21 -2.24 -19.73
N VAL A 142 1.77 -3.20 -18.98
CA VAL A 142 3.15 -3.14 -18.47
C VAL A 142 4.19 -3.05 -19.59
N ASN A 143 3.84 -3.52 -20.80
CA ASN A 143 4.72 -3.38 -21.96
C ASN A 143 4.75 -1.95 -22.53
N LEU A 144 3.80 -1.10 -22.12
CA LEU A 144 3.66 0.29 -22.61
C LEU A 144 4.04 1.32 -21.55
N TYR A 145 4.00 0.96 -20.26
CA TYR A 145 4.28 1.83 -19.14
C TYR A 145 5.17 1.15 -18.11
N GLU A 146 6.02 1.93 -17.43
CA GLU A 146 6.79 1.42 -16.30
C GLU A 146 5.86 0.73 -15.29
N LYS A 147 6.30 -0.43 -14.78
CA LYS A 147 5.56 -1.30 -13.85
C LYS A 147 4.83 -0.48 -12.77
N CYS A 148 5.54 0.45 -12.16
CA CYS A 148 5.04 1.23 -11.03
C CYS A 148 4.10 2.37 -11.39
N SER A 149 4.21 2.92 -12.60
CA SER A 149 3.22 3.85 -13.14
C SER A 149 1.87 3.16 -13.38
N THR A 150 1.89 1.86 -13.68
CA THR A 150 0.69 1.05 -13.91
C THR A 150 0.09 0.52 -12.60
N ALA A 151 0.93 0.22 -11.61
CA ALA A 151 0.52 -0.31 -10.31
C ALA A 151 -0.56 0.53 -9.59
N ARG A 152 -0.54 1.86 -9.76
CA ARG A 152 -1.55 2.76 -9.19
C ARG A 152 -2.99 2.45 -9.65
N LEU A 153 -3.16 1.81 -10.81
CA LEU A 153 -4.47 1.40 -11.32
C LEU A 153 -5.05 0.22 -10.54
N PHE A 154 -4.21 -0.50 -9.80
CA PHE A 154 -4.58 -1.72 -9.10
C PHE A 154 -4.57 -1.58 -7.58
N LEU A 155 -4.62 -0.35 -7.05
CA LEU A 155 -4.65 -0.09 -5.61
C LEU A 155 -5.73 -0.89 -4.85
N PRO A 156 -6.98 -1.02 -5.36
CA PRO A 156 -8.00 -1.83 -4.68
C PRO A 156 -7.64 -3.31 -4.56
N TRP A 157 -6.88 -3.86 -5.52
CA TRP A 157 -6.42 -5.25 -5.48
C TRP A 157 -5.11 -5.41 -4.70
N ALA A 158 -4.25 -4.40 -4.71
CA ALA A 158 -2.99 -4.40 -3.96
C ALA A 158 -3.20 -4.27 -2.44
N LEU A 159 -4.32 -3.66 -2.04
CA LEU A 159 -4.66 -3.35 -0.65
C LEU A 159 -6.10 -3.79 -0.30
N PRO A 160 -6.44 -5.08 -0.45
CA PRO A 160 -7.81 -5.57 -0.30
C PRO A 160 -8.30 -5.57 1.16
N ASP A 161 -7.39 -5.39 2.11
CA ASP A 161 -7.65 -5.34 3.55
C ASP A 161 -7.93 -3.92 4.07
N LEU A 162 -7.93 -2.91 3.19
CA LEU A 162 -8.15 -1.51 3.55
C LEU A 162 -9.42 -0.96 2.91
N ASP A 163 -10.28 -0.35 3.71
CA ASP A 163 -11.54 0.24 3.24
C ASP A 163 -11.33 1.57 2.48
N SER A 164 -10.27 2.30 2.82
CA SER A 164 -9.96 3.61 2.23
C SER A 164 -8.47 3.90 2.30
N ILE A 165 -7.96 4.66 1.34
CA ILE A 165 -6.55 5.06 1.23
C ILE A 165 -6.44 6.44 0.58
N VAL A 166 -5.37 7.18 0.88
CA VAL A 166 -4.99 8.40 0.13
C VAL A 166 -3.73 8.13 -0.67
N TYR A 167 -3.84 8.03 -2.00
CA TYR A 167 -2.68 7.94 -2.87
C TYR A 167 -2.03 9.32 -3.06
N ILE A 168 -0.71 9.40 -2.95
CA ILE A 168 0.05 10.62 -3.22
C ILE A 168 1.37 10.30 -3.93
N ASP A 169 1.75 11.09 -4.93
CA ASP A 169 3.05 10.92 -5.59
C ASP A 169 4.19 11.38 -4.67
N THR A 170 5.37 10.80 -4.85
CA THR A 170 6.53 11.03 -3.96
C THR A 170 7.05 12.46 -3.99
N ASP A 171 6.82 13.19 -5.08
CA ASP A 171 7.27 14.55 -5.33
C ASP A 171 6.40 15.65 -4.68
N HIS A 172 5.39 15.27 -3.90
CA HIS A 172 4.55 16.20 -3.17
C HIS A 172 5.15 16.62 -1.82
N VAL A 173 4.77 17.83 -1.38
CA VAL A 173 5.10 18.36 -0.05
C VAL A 173 3.83 18.85 0.61
N PHE A 174 3.59 18.44 1.85
CA PHE A 174 2.47 18.96 2.63
C PHE A 174 2.77 20.39 3.09
N MET A 175 1.81 21.28 2.82
CA MET A 175 1.81 22.67 3.27
C MET A 175 0.68 22.96 4.28
N ARG A 176 -0.16 21.95 4.55
CA ARG A 176 -1.25 21.94 5.53
C ARG A 176 -1.28 20.58 6.23
N PRO A 177 -1.97 20.46 7.39
CA PRO A 177 -2.10 19.18 8.08
C PRO A 177 -2.66 18.08 7.15
N PRO A 178 -1.99 16.92 7.00
CA PRO A 178 -2.43 15.81 6.15
C PRO A 178 -3.84 15.31 6.46
N GLU A 179 -4.27 15.40 7.72
CA GLU A 179 -5.60 15.02 8.17
C GLU A 179 -6.73 15.78 7.43
N HIS A 180 -6.47 16.97 6.90
CA HIS A 180 -7.45 17.69 6.08
C HIS A 180 -7.79 16.92 4.79
N LEU A 181 -6.84 16.16 4.22
CA LEU A 181 -7.14 15.31 3.05
C LEU A 181 -8.01 14.12 3.44
N THR A 182 -7.68 13.48 4.56
CA THR A 182 -8.45 12.32 5.03
C THR A 182 -9.86 12.70 5.51
N GLN A 183 -10.05 13.92 6.01
CA GLN A 183 -11.38 14.44 6.38
C GLN A 183 -12.32 14.57 5.18
N HIS A 184 -11.82 14.63 3.94
CA HIS A 184 -12.70 14.67 2.77
C HIS A 184 -13.56 13.40 2.63
N PHE A 185 -13.13 12.26 3.17
CA PHE A 185 -13.93 11.03 3.20
C PHE A 185 -15.21 11.17 4.02
N GLU A 186 -15.29 12.12 4.96
CA GLU A 186 -16.52 12.41 5.72
C GLU A 186 -17.66 12.95 4.81
N ASN A 187 -17.31 13.43 3.62
CA ASN A 187 -18.27 13.90 2.63
C ASN A 187 -18.67 12.81 1.62
N PHE A 188 -18.11 11.60 1.74
CA PHE A 188 -18.41 10.50 0.85
C PHE A 188 -19.63 9.73 1.38
N ASP A 189 -20.52 9.38 0.47
CA ASP A 189 -21.65 8.47 0.66
C ASP A 189 -21.39 7.14 -0.07
N ASP A 190 -22.42 6.30 -0.14
CA ASP A 190 -22.38 4.98 -0.79
C ASP A 190 -22.17 5.03 -2.31
N ARG A 191 -22.08 6.21 -2.92
CA ARG A 191 -21.91 6.42 -4.36
C ARG A 191 -20.54 6.93 -4.76
N GLN A 192 -19.73 7.48 -3.84
CA GLN A 192 -18.39 7.96 -4.17
C GLN A 192 -17.32 6.90 -3.87
N VAL A 193 -16.62 6.46 -4.92
CA VAL A 193 -15.60 5.41 -4.84
C VAL A 193 -14.18 5.99 -4.82
N PHE A 194 -13.98 7.20 -5.37
CA PHE A 194 -12.71 7.93 -5.28
C PHE A 194 -12.92 9.43 -5.47
N GLY A 195 -12.00 10.23 -4.94
CA GLY A 195 -11.89 11.66 -5.19
C GLY A 195 -10.54 11.98 -5.85
N MET A 196 -10.49 13.01 -6.69
CA MET A 196 -9.27 13.45 -7.37
C MET A 196 -9.20 14.97 -7.38
N ALA A 197 -8.00 15.51 -7.16
CA ALA A 197 -7.77 16.94 -7.36
C ALA A 197 -7.86 17.29 -8.85
N PRO A 198 -8.51 18.41 -9.22
CA PRO A 198 -8.50 18.90 -10.59
C PRO A 198 -7.09 19.09 -11.15
N SER A 199 -6.94 18.95 -12.47
CA SER A 199 -5.66 19.17 -13.13
C SER A 199 -5.27 20.66 -13.15
N HIS A 200 -3.98 20.96 -13.34
CA HIS A 200 -3.50 22.34 -13.43
C HIS A 200 -4.26 23.17 -14.48
N GLY A 201 -4.58 22.57 -15.63
CA GLY A 201 -5.34 23.23 -16.70
C GLY A 201 -6.74 23.68 -16.26
N TYR A 202 -7.39 22.94 -15.34
CA TYR A 202 -8.68 23.33 -14.78
C TYR A 202 -8.60 24.63 -13.97
N TYR A 203 -7.55 24.81 -13.18
CA TYR A 203 -7.33 26.03 -12.40
C TYR A 203 -6.93 27.23 -13.26
N HIS A 204 -6.40 26.99 -14.46
CA HIS A 204 -6.04 28.06 -15.39
C HIS A 204 -7.22 28.50 -16.26
N SER A 205 -8.13 27.58 -16.60
CA SER A 205 -9.30 27.86 -17.45
C SER A 205 -10.50 28.39 -16.68
N SER A 206 -10.57 28.06 -15.40
CA SER A 206 -11.62 28.51 -14.50
C SER A 206 -11.03 29.61 -13.65
N ASN A 207 -11.61 30.82 -13.60
CA ASN A 207 -11.27 31.83 -12.60
C ASN A 207 -11.69 31.32 -11.22
N VAL A 208 -11.03 30.28 -10.71
CA VAL A 208 -11.33 29.68 -9.41
C VAL A 208 -10.83 30.67 -8.37
N GLU A 209 -11.76 31.37 -7.71
CA GLU A 209 -11.44 32.02 -6.44
C GLU A 209 -10.96 30.92 -5.48
N VAL A 210 -9.67 30.95 -5.16
CA VAL A 210 -9.12 30.13 -4.10
C VAL A 210 -9.78 30.60 -2.82
N ILE A 211 -10.78 29.87 -2.35
CA ILE A 211 -11.43 30.15 -1.08
C ILE A 211 -10.39 29.94 0.01
N HIS A 212 -9.81 31.03 0.48
CA HIS A 212 -9.01 31.02 1.69
C HIS A 212 -9.94 30.66 2.84
N ALA A 213 -9.80 29.45 3.37
CA ALA A 213 -10.40 29.11 4.66
C ALA A 213 -9.84 30.11 5.68
N SER A 214 -10.71 31.01 6.15
CA SER A 214 -10.39 31.99 7.18
C SER A 214 -9.91 31.25 8.44
N GLN A 215 -8.79 31.74 8.98
CA GLN A 215 -8.15 31.27 10.21
C GLN A 215 -9.09 31.23 11.40
#